data_AF-A0A858RN24-F1
#
_entry.id   AF-A0A858RN24-F1
#
_cell.length_a   1.000
_cell.length_b   1.000
_cell.length_c   1.000
_cell.angle_alpha   90.00
_cell.angle_beta   90.00
_cell.angle_gamma   90.00
#
_symmetry.space_group_name_H-M   'P 1'
#
loop_
_entity.id
_entity.type
_entity.pdbx_description
1 polymer ?
#
loop_
_entity_poly.entity_id
_entity_poly.type
_entity_poly.pdbx_seq_one_letter_code
_entity_poly.pdbx_strand_id
1 'polypeptide(L)'
;MNAPVRAFLVALALGGLGAAWWFSREDAQSLPDEKKIAIERLVESQTGPAYFQSGDSAPDPDSDGVVWIDAVVARAQIDRIVAERKGDDAMKRRIDRLVDEASEPHPSRAVGGERINLARLNLALDAAK
;
A
#
# COMPACT_ATOMS: atom_id res chain seq x y z
N MET A 1 -16.14 -57.24 0.81
CA MET A 1 -16.36 -55.90 0.20
C MET A 1 -15.00 -55.34 -0.19
N ASN A 2 -14.84 -55.08 -1.49
CA ASN A 2 -13.54 -55.04 -2.17
C ASN A 2 -12.80 -53.71 -1.97
N ALA A 3 -11.49 -53.80 -1.73
CA ALA A 3 -10.59 -52.69 -1.45
C ALA A 3 -10.44 -51.58 -2.53
N PRO A 4 -10.72 -51.77 -3.84
CA PRO A 4 -10.39 -50.72 -4.82
C PRO A 4 -11.38 -49.54 -4.84
N VAL A 5 -12.58 -49.68 -4.26
CA VAL A 5 -13.59 -48.60 -4.27
C VAL A 5 -13.26 -47.51 -3.23
N ARG A 6 -12.57 -47.87 -2.14
CA ARG A 6 -12.18 -46.91 -1.08
C ARG A 6 -11.05 -45.97 -1.52
N ALA A 7 -10.13 -46.44 -2.37
CA ALA A 7 -9.03 -45.63 -2.87
C ALA A 7 -9.52 -44.51 -3.81
N PHE A 8 -10.57 -44.75 -4.59
CA PHE A 8 -11.12 -43.77 -5.53
C PHE A 8 -11.84 -42.60 -4.85
N LEU A 9 -12.49 -42.85 -3.70
CA LEU A 9 -13.18 -41.80 -2.94
C LEU A 9 -12.22 -40.88 -2.16
N VAL A 10 -11.06 -41.39 -1.74
CA VAL A 10 -10.04 -40.56 -1.06
C VAL A 10 -9.32 -39.63 -2.05
N ALA A 11 -9.08 -40.09 -3.28
CA ALA A 11 -8.46 -39.26 -4.31
C ALA A 11 -9.35 -38.07 -4.73
N LEU A 12 -10.68 -38.25 -4.75
CA LEU A 12 -11.62 -37.17 -5.09
C LEU A 12 -11.74 -36.11 -3.98
N ALA A 13 -11.59 -36.52 -2.71
CA ALA A 13 -11.60 -35.59 -1.59
C ALA A 13 -10.32 -34.73 -1.51
N LEU A 14 -9.16 -35.28 -1.90
CA LEU A 14 -7.91 -34.53 -1.94
C LEU A 14 -7.74 -33.66 -3.20
N GLY A 15 -8.34 -34.05 -4.33
CA GLY A 15 -8.38 -33.22 -5.54
C GLY A 15 -9.26 -31.97 -5.40
N GLY A 16 -10.35 -32.04 -4.63
CA GLY A 16 -11.24 -30.90 -4.38
C GLY A 16 -10.65 -29.83 -3.44
N LEU A 17 -9.79 -30.23 -2.50
CA LEU A 17 -9.18 -29.31 -1.53
C LEU A 17 -7.99 -28.52 -2.11
N GLY A 18 -7.30 -29.04 -3.13
CA GLY A 18 -6.22 -28.32 -3.81
C GLY A 18 -6.70 -27.22 -4.77
N ALA A 19 -7.88 -27.41 -5.38
CA ALA A 19 -8.45 -26.44 -6.31
C ALA A 19 -9.06 -25.21 -5.60
N ALA A 20 -9.54 -25.37 -4.37
CA ALA A 20 -10.09 -24.27 -3.58
C ALA A 20 -9.03 -23.24 -3.16
N TRP A 21 -7.76 -23.65 -3.02
CA TRP A 21 -6.67 -22.74 -2.63
C TRP A 21 -6.09 -21.93 -3.80
N TRP A 22 -6.33 -22.36 -5.04
CA TRP A 22 -5.87 -21.61 -6.22
C TRP A 22 -6.86 -20.50 -6.63
N PHE A 23 -8.16 -20.65 -6.35
CA PHE A 23 -9.18 -19.67 -6.70
C PHE A 23 -9.26 -18.46 -5.74
N SER A 24 -8.61 -18.48 -4.57
CA SER A 24 -8.57 -17.31 -3.68
C SER A 24 -7.56 -16.23 -4.08
N ARG A 25 -7.00 -16.29 -5.30
CA ARG A 25 -6.09 -15.25 -5.84
C ARG A 25 -6.78 -14.23 -6.75
N GLU A 26 -8.08 -14.37 -6.98
CA GLU A 26 -8.87 -13.44 -7.79
C GLU A 26 -10.03 -12.90 -6.96
N ASP A 27 -9.71 -11.98 -6.07
CA ASP A 27 -10.55 -10.81 -5.83
C ASP A 27 -9.61 -9.63 -5.62
N ALA A 28 -8.94 -9.25 -6.71
CA ALA A 28 -8.67 -7.85 -6.98
C ALA A 28 -10.04 -7.17 -7.01
N GLN A 29 -10.57 -6.89 -5.82
CA GLN A 29 -11.86 -6.26 -5.64
C GLN A 29 -11.69 -4.85 -6.19
N SER A 30 -12.05 -4.69 -7.46
CA SER A 30 -12.21 -3.40 -8.12
C SER A 30 -13.04 -2.55 -7.17
N LEU A 31 -12.38 -1.53 -6.59
CA LEU A 31 -13.06 -0.59 -5.73
C LEU A 31 -14.29 -0.09 -6.50
N PRO A 32 -15.51 -0.18 -5.93
CA PRO A 32 -16.68 0.46 -6.52
C PRO A 32 -16.31 1.88 -6.92
N ASP A 33 -16.71 2.34 -8.11
CA ASP A 33 -16.27 3.64 -8.66
C ASP A 33 -16.43 4.78 -7.66
N GLU A 34 -17.46 4.74 -6.80
CA GLU A 34 -17.68 5.68 -5.70
C GLU A 34 -16.53 5.73 -4.68
N LYS A 35 -15.94 4.59 -4.33
CA LYS A 35 -14.76 4.51 -3.45
C LYS A 35 -13.52 5.05 -4.14
N LYS A 36 -13.37 4.80 -5.44
CA LYS A 36 -12.25 5.33 -6.24
C LYS A 36 -12.31 6.86 -6.30
N ILE A 37 -13.50 7.42 -6.60
CA ILE A 37 -13.75 8.86 -6.61
C ILE A 37 -13.54 9.47 -5.20
N ALA A 38 -13.95 8.77 -4.14
CA ALA A 38 -13.74 9.23 -2.77
C ALA A 38 -12.24 9.26 -2.40
N ILE A 39 -11.48 8.25 -2.83
CA ILE A 39 -10.02 8.21 -2.64
C ILE A 39 -9.35 9.33 -3.46
N GLU A 40 -9.72 9.52 -4.72
CA GLU A 40 -9.19 10.59 -5.56
C GLU A 40 -9.43 11.98 -4.94
N ARG A 41 -10.66 12.27 -4.49
CA ARG A 41 -10.98 13.53 -3.79
C ARG A 41 -10.25 13.68 -2.46
N LEU A 42 -10.05 12.57 -1.74
CA LEU A 42 -9.32 12.59 -0.48
C LEU A 42 -7.84 12.91 -0.72
N VAL A 43 -7.23 12.33 -1.75
CA VAL A 43 -5.85 12.62 -2.18
C VAL A 43 -5.71 14.08 -2.62
N GLU A 44 -6.67 14.62 -3.38
CA GLU A 44 -6.70 16.06 -3.76
C GLU A 44 -6.78 16.98 -2.53
N SER A 45 -7.46 16.55 -1.46
CA SER A 45 -7.58 17.33 -0.22
C SER A 45 -6.33 17.29 0.67
N GLN A 46 -5.43 16.33 0.45
CA GLN A 46 -4.21 16.12 1.24
C GLN A 46 -3.03 16.98 0.73
N THR A 47 -3.30 18.27 0.48
CA THR A 47 -2.36 19.21 -0.15
C THR A 47 -1.71 20.20 0.83
N GLY A 48 -2.01 20.10 2.13
CA GLY A 48 -1.48 20.98 3.18
C GLY A 48 -0.08 20.61 3.70
N PRO A 49 0.56 21.50 4.50
CA PRO A 49 1.91 21.28 5.04
C PRO A 49 1.99 20.14 6.09
N ALA A 50 0.84 19.73 6.62
CA ALA A 50 0.68 18.59 7.53
C ALA A 50 0.62 17.21 6.82
N TYR A 51 0.82 17.18 5.50
CA TYR A 51 0.84 15.98 4.66
C TYR A 51 2.17 15.84 3.93
N PHE A 52 2.50 14.62 3.54
CA PHE A 52 3.61 14.36 2.63
C PHE A 52 3.33 14.95 1.26
N GLN A 53 4.36 15.50 0.64
CA GLN A 53 4.33 16.13 -0.67
C GLN A 53 5.38 15.49 -1.58
N SER A 54 5.14 15.48 -2.88
CA SER A 54 6.06 14.94 -3.89
C SER A 54 7.35 15.76 -4.09
N GLY A 55 7.45 16.95 -3.47
CA GLY A 55 8.56 17.88 -3.66
C GLY A 55 8.47 18.65 -4.98
N ASP A 56 9.50 19.46 -5.27
CA ASP A 56 9.53 20.40 -6.41
C ASP A 56 9.65 19.71 -7.78
N SER A 57 10.07 18.44 -7.79
CA SER A 57 10.01 17.56 -8.96
C SER A 57 8.89 16.57 -8.71
N ALA A 58 7.64 17.02 -8.84
CA ALA A 58 6.49 16.12 -8.78
C ALA A 58 6.68 15.06 -9.87
N PRO A 59 6.94 13.79 -9.51
CA PRO A 59 7.08 12.76 -10.53
C PRO A 59 5.72 12.59 -11.20
N ASP A 60 5.75 12.47 -12.52
CA ASP A 60 4.55 12.15 -13.28
C ASP A 60 3.92 10.88 -12.69
N PRO A 61 2.60 10.86 -12.49
CA PRO A 61 1.92 9.65 -12.06
C PRO A 61 2.21 8.52 -13.04
N ASP A 62 2.30 7.29 -12.52
CA ASP A 62 2.51 6.12 -13.37
C ASP A 62 1.29 5.81 -14.25
N SER A 63 1.35 4.70 -15.01
CA SER A 63 0.24 4.26 -15.86
C SER A 63 -1.08 4.02 -15.12
N ASP A 64 -1.02 3.81 -13.80
CA ASP A 64 -2.16 3.58 -12.93
C ASP A 64 -2.62 4.86 -12.21
N GLY A 65 -2.00 6.00 -12.52
CA GLY A 65 -2.31 7.30 -11.89
C GLY A 65 -1.67 7.48 -10.51
N VAL A 66 -0.72 6.63 -10.13
CA VAL A 66 -0.10 6.65 -8.79
C VAL A 66 1.11 7.58 -8.78
N VAL A 67 1.12 8.51 -7.83
CA VAL A 67 2.30 9.33 -7.52
C VAL A 67 3.18 8.59 -6.53
N TRP A 68 4.42 8.32 -6.96
CA TRP A 68 5.44 7.66 -6.14
C TRP A 68 6.44 8.69 -5.62
N ILE A 69 6.90 8.55 -4.38
CA ILE A 69 7.97 9.38 -3.81
C ILE A 69 9.09 8.49 -3.27
N ASP A 70 10.32 8.99 -3.26
CA ASP A 70 11.43 8.29 -2.62
C ASP A 70 11.29 8.28 -1.10
N ALA A 71 11.66 7.17 -0.46
CA ALA A 71 11.67 7.07 1.00
C ALA A 71 12.55 8.15 1.66
N VAL A 72 13.67 8.52 1.02
CA VAL A 72 14.56 9.60 1.50
C VAL A 72 13.84 10.95 1.50
N VAL A 73 13.08 11.24 0.44
CA VAL A 73 12.29 12.48 0.31
C VAL A 73 11.16 12.50 1.33
N ALA A 74 10.52 11.36 1.60
CA ALA A 74 9.52 11.24 2.66
C ALA A 74 10.12 11.52 4.05
N ARG A 75 11.26 10.88 4.37
CA ARG A 75 11.94 11.06 5.68
C ARG A 75 12.35 12.51 5.94
N ALA A 76 12.79 13.23 4.90
CA ALA A 76 13.15 14.65 5.01
C ALA A 76 11.97 15.55 5.42
N GLN A 77 10.72 15.11 5.24
CA GLN A 77 9.52 15.89 5.56
C GLN A 77 8.95 15.61 6.95
N ILE A 78 9.44 14.58 7.66
CA ILE A 78 8.87 14.13 8.94
C ILE A 78 8.88 15.27 9.96
N ASP A 79 10.00 15.98 10.11
CA ASP A 79 10.13 17.05 11.10
C ASP A 79 9.13 18.19 10.86
N ARG A 80 8.92 18.55 9.59
CA ARG A 80 7.90 19.52 9.19
C ARG A 80 6.50 19.02 9.57
N ILE A 81 6.16 17.79 9.21
CA ILE A 81 4.82 17.22 9.46
C ILE A 81 4.54 17.12 10.96
N VAL A 82 5.52 16.69 11.76
CA VAL A 82 5.40 16.61 13.23
C VAL A 82 5.16 18.00 13.81
N ALA A 83 5.90 19.01 13.36
CA ALA A 83 5.72 20.40 13.81
C ALA A 83 4.32 20.94 13.47
N GLU A 84 3.84 20.73 12.24
CA GLU A 84 2.51 21.16 11.78
C GLU A 84 1.38 20.45 12.53
N ARG A 85 1.55 19.16 12.83
CA ARG A 85 0.59 18.37 13.61
C ARG A 85 0.73 18.58 15.12
N LYS A 86 1.65 19.44 15.57
CA LYS A 86 1.97 19.69 16.99
C LYS A 86 2.26 18.39 17.76
N GLY A 87 2.92 17.46 17.09
CA GLY A 87 3.30 16.15 17.63
C GLY A 87 4.57 16.20 18.48
N ASP A 88 4.87 15.07 19.12
CA ASP A 88 6.06 14.85 19.93
C ASP A 88 7.01 13.82 19.28
N ASP A 89 8.08 13.46 19.99
CA ASP A 89 9.03 12.43 19.54
C ASP A 89 8.39 11.06 19.34
N ALA A 90 7.27 10.76 20.03
CA ALA A 90 6.54 9.52 19.84
C ALA A 90 5.82 9.52 18.49
N MET A 91 5.18 10.63 18.11
CA MET A 91 4.61 10.83 16.78
C MET A 91 5.70 10.75 15.70
N LYS A 92 6.87 11.38 15.92
CA LYS A 92 8.00 11.30 14.98
C LYS A 92 8.40 9.85 14.69
N ARG A 93 8.61 9.04 15.74
CA ARG A 93 8.94 7.61 15.59
C ARG A 93 7.84 6.80 14.91
N ARG A 94 6.57 7.16 15.13
CA ARG A 94 5.43 6.50 14.47
C ARG A 94 5.40 6.81 12.98
N ILE A 95 5.60 8.08 12.61
CA ILE A 95 5.65 8.50 11.21
C ILE A 95 6.85 7.88 10.49
N ASP A 96 8.02 7.83 11.14
CA ASP A 96 9.21 7.18 10.58
C ASP A 96 8.94 5.69 10.27
N ARG A 97 8.29 4.97 11.19
CA ARG A 97 7.86 3.59 10.95
C ARG A 97 6.84 3.46 9.82
N LEU A 98 5.90 4.40 9.69
CA LEU A 98 4.94 4.40 8.58
C LEU A 98 5.64 4.54 7.23
N VAL A 99 6.71 5.32 7.16
CA VAL A 99 7.54 5.44 5.95
C VAL A 99 8.19 4.09 5.64
N ASP A 100 8.76 3.40 6.63
CA ASP A 100 9.36 2.07 6.45
C ASP A 100 8.33 1.02 6.00
N GLU A 101 7.12 1.04 6.58
CA GLU A 101 6.05 0.10 6.25
C GLU A 101 5.44 0.35 4.87
N ALA A 102 5.46 1.60 4.40
CA ALA A 102 4.94 1.99 3.09
C ALA A 102 6.01 1.94 1.97
N SER A 103 7.28 1.75 2.33
CA SER A 103 8.39 1.58 1.39
C SER A 103 8.27 0.28 0.62
N GLU A 104 8.27 0.38 -0.71
CA GLU A 104 8.32 -0.75 -1.62
C GLU A 104 9.60 -0.67 -2.47
N PRO A 105 10.25 -1.80 -2.78
CA PRO A 105 11.43 -1.79 -3.64
C PRO A 105 11.07 -1.29 -5.05
N HIS A 106 11.93 -0.46 -5.63
CA HIS A 106 11.72 0.02 -7.00
C HIS A 106 11.77 -1.16 -8.00
N PRO A 107 10.84 -1.26 -8.97
CA PRO A 107 10.76 -2.39 -9.90
C PRO A 107 11.98 -2.47 -10.83
N SER A 108 12.58 -1.31 -11.13
CA SER A 108 13.85 -1.24 -11.84
C SER A 108 15.02 -1.23 -10.87
N ARG A 109 15.90 -2.24 -10.95
CA ARG A 109 17.19 -2.27 -10.25
C ARG A 109 18.15 -1.18 -10.71
N ALA A 110 17.93 -0.57 -11.88
CA ALA A 110 18.82 0.45 -12.44
C ALA A 110 18.62 1.83 -11.81
N VAL A 111 17.40 2.13 -11.36
CA VAL A 111 17.10 3.36 -10.60
C VAL A 111 17.55 3.19 -9.15
N GLY A 112 17.43 1.98 -8.61
CA GLY A 112 17.73 1.69 -7.21
C GLY A 112 16.73 2.37 -6.25
N GLY A 113 16.76 1.98 -4.98
CA GLY A 113 15.98 2.66 -3.94
C GLY A 113 14.58 2.09 -3.66
N GLU A 114 13.96 2.66 -2.63
CA GLU A 114 12.60 2.39 -2.17
C GLU A 114 11.69 3.53 -2.62
N ARG A 115 10.53 3.16 -3.15
CA ARG A 115 9.46 4.07 -3.55
C ARG A 115 8.25 3.89 -2.65
N ILE A 116 7.52 4.97 -2.42
CA ILE A 116 6.33 4.98 -1.58
C ILE A 116 5.18 5.58 -2.36
N ASN A 117 4.02 4.93 -2.31
CA ASN A 117 2.78 5.48 -2.84
C ASN A 117 2.32 6.65 -1.95
N LEU A 118 2.35 7.87 -2.49
CA LEU A 118 2.08 9.09 -1.74
C LEU A 118 0.67 9.12 -1.12
N ALA A 119 -0.33 8.72 -1.90
CA ALA A 119 -1.72 8.66 -1.45
C ALA A 119 -1.87 7.69 -0.27
N ARG A 120 -1.31 6.48 -0.38
CA ARG A 120 -1.38 5.47 0.69
C ARG A 120 -0.67 5.95 1.96
N LEU A 121 0.47 6.63 1.82
CA LEU A 121 1.20 7.17 2.96
C LEU A 121 0.40 8.25 3.70
N ASN A 122 -0.21 9.20 2.98
CA ASN A 122 -1.04 10.24 3.59
C ASN A 122 -2.31 9.68 4.23
N LEU A 123 -2.94 8.66 3.64
CA LEU A 123 -4.05 7.94 4.26
C LEU A 123 -3.63 7.24 5.56
N ALA A 124 -2.49 6.56 5.56
CA ALA A 124 -1.96 5.90 6.76
C ALA A 124 -1.62 6.92 7.86
N LEU A 125 -1.08 8.08 7.48
CA LEU A 125 -0.82 9.20 8.40
C LEU A 125 -2.10 9.72 9.07
N ASP A 126 -3.23 9.76 8.37
CA ASP A 126 -4.51 10.16 8.96
C ASP A 126 -5.13 9.08 9.84
N ALA A 127 -4.91 7.80 9.52
CA ALA A 127 -5.34 6.68 10.35
C ALA A 127 -4.53 6.55 11.64
N ALA A 128 -3.29 7.05 11.66
CA ALA A 128 -2.36 6.95 12.78
C ALA A 128 -2.46 8.08 13.82
N LYS A 129 -3.55 8.86 13.81
CA LYS A 129 -3.86 9.89 14.83
C LYS A 129 -3.92 9.35 16.25
#